data_AF-A0A6M5YK89-F1
#
_entry.id   AF-A0A6M5YK89-F1
#
_cell.length_a   1.000
_cell.length_b   1.000
_cell.length_c   1.000
_cell.angle_alpha   90.00
_cell.angle_beta   90.00
_cell.angle_gamma   90.00
#
_symmetry.space_group_name_H-M   'P 1'
#
loop_
_entity.id
_entity.type
_entity.pdbx_description
1 polymer ?
#
loop_
_entity_poly.entity_id
_entity_poly.type
_entity_poly.pdbx_seq_one_letter_code
_entity_poly.pdbx_strand_id
1 'polypeptide(L)'
;MRVRVLLAALLLAGTVGLTRAQDKPLERADLDKRVVSSVYEAALIGTDIFNKGDHGGCYRLYEGTLLGVVPLLDHRPRLQATAKTRLERARKMKIADAAFELRAALDEIQNEIAPPKDAPKKALWDRLGGEAAVKAVVHDFVLVAIDDPKVNFTRGKKIDAAALPALEKSLVELISQTTGGPLKYTGKDMKAAHKGMGITDAEFDALAADLVTVLKKYNVPKAETDELLKIVGSTRADIVEKATGKAPEKLSIKPLWDRLGGEPAVKAVVHDFVATAAADKKVNFTRNGKFKLDEKGVAHLEKTLVELISQTTGGPLKYSGKSMKESHKGMGITDAEFNALAADLVDTLKKYKVPQTEIDELVKIVDSTRPDIVEKN
;
A
#
# COMPACT_ATOMS: atom_id res chain seq x y z
N MET A 1 0.74 47.58 76.03
CA MET A 1 1.81 47.34 75.04
C MET A 1 1.46 46.06 74.29
N ARG A 2 1.33 46.18 72.96
CA ARG A 2 1.02 45.19 71.91
C ARG A 2 1.03 43.69 72.26
N VAL A 3 -0.09 43.00 72.08
CA VAL A 3 -0.14 41.64 71.47
C VAL A 3 -1.42 41.57 70.63
N ARG A 4 -1.27 41.62 69.29
CA ARG A 4 -2.36 41.46 68.32
C ARG A 4 -2.33 40.03 67.79
N VAL A 5 -3.49 39.38 67.91
CA VAL A 5 -4.13 38.40 67.01
C VAL A 5 -3.33 38.04 65.75
N LEU A 6 -3.11 36.75 65.51
CA LEU A 6 -3.07 36.18 64.16
C LEU A 6 -3.67 34.77 64.16
N LEU A 7 -4.78 34.66 63.46
CA LEU A 7 -5.55 33.46 63.14
C LEU A 7 -5.00 32.86 61.83
N ALA A 8 -4.99 31.53 61.78
CA ALA A 8 -5.25 30.66 60.61
C ALA A 8 -4.46 30.85 59.30
N ALA A 9 -3.73 29.79 58.89
CA ALA A 9 -3.91 29.13 57.59
C ALA A 9 -3.02 27.89 57.50
N LEU A 10 -3.64 26.71 57.60
CA LEU A 10 -3.07 25.43 57.15
C LEU A 10 -3.25 25.40 55.63
N LEU A 11 -2.16 25.52 54.85
CA LEU A 11 -2.19 25.48 53.38
C LEU A 11 -1.00 24.69 52.83
N LEU A 12 -1.35 23.48 52.34
CA LEU A 12 -0.70 22.65 51.32
C LEU A 12 0.84 22.63 51.23
N ALA A 13 1.47 21.60 51.80
CA ALA A 13 2.68 21.00 51.24
C ALA A 13 2.26 19.85 50.30
N GLY A 14 1.74 20.20 49.12
CA GLY A 14 1.56 19.26 48.02
C GLY A 14 2.90 19.09 47.30
N THR A 15 3.56 17.96 47.55
CA THR A 15 4.72 17.53 46.77
C THR A 15 4.30 17.36 45.31
N VAL A 16 4.71 18.27 44.44
CA VAL A 16 4.68 18.06 42.99
C VAL A 16 5.67 16.94 42.71
N GLY A 17 5.14 15.73 42.55
CA GLY A 17 5.87 14.64 41.91
C GLY A 17 6.14 15.06 40.47
N LEU A 18 7.37 15.51 40.20
CA LEU A 18 7.93 15.52 38.87
C LEU A 18 7.94 14.08 38.37
N THR A 19 6.88 13.67 37.67
CA THR A 19 6.92 12.47 36.85
C THR A 19 7.93 12.71 35.74
N ARG A 20 9.15 12.20 35.97
CA ARG A 20 10.16 12.07 34.92
C ARG A 20 9.51 11.25 33.80
N ALA A 21 9.37 11.84 32.62
CA ALA A 21 8.89 11.12 31.45
C ALA A 21 9.73 9.84 31.31
N GLN A 22 9.08 8.70 31.07
CA GLN A 22 9.80 7.46 30.81
C GLN A 22 10.61 7.63 29.54
N ASP A 23 11.93 7.69 29.67
CA ASP A 23 12.89 7.71 28.56
C ASP A 23 12.85 6.35 27.84
N LYS A 24 11.82 6.12 27.03
CA LYS A 24 11.86 5.07 26.01
C LYS A 24 12.75 5.57 24.88
N PRO A 25 13.77 4.81 24.44
CA PRO A 25 14.55 5.16 23.26
C PRO A 25 13.61 5.40 22.08
N LEU A 26 13.85 6.48 21.32
CA LEU A 26 13.07 6.76 20.11
C LEU A 26 13.21 5.58 19.14
N GLU A 27 12.08 5.01 18.73
CA GLU A 27 12.05 4.01 17.67
C GLU A 27 12.59 4.61 16.36
N ARG A 28 13.40 3.85 15.63
CA ARG A 28 14.10 4.34 14.41
C ARG A 28 13.13 4.90 13.36
N ALA A 29 11.93 4.33 13.26
CA ALA A 29 10.88 4.81 12.36
C ALA A 29 10.32 6.19 12.77
N ASP A 30 10.26 6.49 14.06
CA ASP A 30 9.81 7.80 14.55
C ASP A 30 10.92 8.85 14.45
N LEU A 31 12.19 8.41 14.55
CA LEU A 31 13.35 9.25 14.24
C LEU A 31 13.35 9.66 12.77
N ASP A 32 13.13 8.71 11.85
CA ASP A 32 13.03 8.96 10.41
C ASP A 32 11.92 9.98 10.08
N LYS A 33 10.74 9.86 10.70
CA LYS A 33 9.65 10.84 10.53
C LYS A 33 10.04 12.25 10.97
N ARG A 34 10.72 12.36 12.11
CA ARG A 34 11.16 13.66 12.65
C ARG A 34 12.22 14.29 11.76
N VAL A 35 13.19 13.49 11.30
CA VAL A 35 14.21 13.92 10.33
C VAL A 35 13.55 14.48 9.07
N VAL A 36 12.62 13.71 8.48
CA VAL A 36 11.84 14.11 7.29
C VAL A 36 11.12 15.43 7.51
N SER A 37 10.39 15.58 8.62
CA SER A 37 9.70 16.84 8.94
C SER A 37 10.67 18.03 9.01
N SER A 38 11.80 17.87 9.70
CA SER A 38 12.78 18.93 9.88
C SER A 38 13.46 19.33 8.56
N VAL A 39 13.83 18.38 7.71
CA VAL A 39 14.46 18.70 6.42
C VAL A 39 13.47 19.34 5.44
N TYR A 40 12.20 18.91 5.47
CA TYR A 40 11.12 19.48 4.66
C TYR A 40 10.81 20.93 5.05
N GLU A 41 10.62 21.20 6.34
CA GLU A 41 10.35 22.55 6.84
C GLU A 41 11.52 23.49 6.56
N ALA A 42 12.75 23.03 6.80
CA ALA A 42 13.94 23.81 6.49
C ALA A 42 14.00 24.16 5.00
N ALA A 43 13.77 23.19 4.10
CA ALA A 43 13.75 23.38 2.66
C ALA A 43 12.72 24.43 2.20
N LEU A 44 11.51 24.40 2.76
CA LEU A 44 10.47 25.39 2.46
C LEU A 44 10.87 26.80 2.91
N ILE A 45 11.27 26.93 4.18
CA ILE A 45 11.64 28.23 4.77
C ILE A 45 12.87 28.79 4.06
N GLY A 46 13.88 27.97 3.78
CA GLY A 46 15.11 28.41 3.12
C GLY A 46 14.88 28.85 1.68
N THR A 47 13.93 28.24 0.95
CA THR A 47 13.57 28.67 -0.40
C THR A 47 12.96 30.07 -0.39
N ASP A 48 12.07 30.36 0.56
CA ASP A 48 11.50 31.71 0.75
C ASP A 48 12.58 32.74 1.11
N ILE A 49 13.47 32.42 2.05
CA ILE A 49 14.60 33.28 2.44
C ILE A 49 15.52 33.57 1.25
N PHE A 50 15.84 32.54 0.45
CA PHE A 50 16.68 32.67 -0.74
C PHE A 50 16.06 33.58 -1.79
N ASN A 51 14.77 33.39 -2.09
CA ASN A 51 14.05 34.19 -3.07
C ASN A 51 13.91 35.67 -2.66
N LYS A 52 14.00 35.97 -1.35
CA LYS A 52 14.08 37.34 -0.81
C LYS A 52 15.49 37.96 -0.91
N GLY A 53 16.46 37.23 -1.46
CA GLY A 53 17.83 37.69 -1.67
C GLY A 53 18.78 37.43 -0.50
N ASP A 54 18.32 36.87 0.62
CA ASP A 54 19.18 36.51 1.75
C ASP A 54 19.76 35.10 1.58
N HIS A 55 20.68 34.96 0.63
CA HIS A 55 21.33 33.68 0.36
C HIS A 55 22.15 33.18 1.57
N GLY A 56 22.68 34.10 2.39
CA GLY A 56 23.44 33.77 3.60
C GLY A 56 22.55 33.20 4.70
N GLY A 57 21.36 33.76 4.91
CA GLY A 57 20.34 33.23 5.80
C GLY A 57 19.87 31.85 5.38
N CYS A 58 19.62 31.65 4.07
CA CYS A 58 19.25 30.36 3.51
C CYS A 58 20.34 29.30 3.73
N TYR A 59 21.60 29.63 3.40
CA TYR A 59 22.75 28.75 3.63
C TYR A 59 22.85 28.33 5.11
N ARG A 60 22.80 29.29 6.04
CA ARG A 60 22.91 29.01 7.49
C ARG A 60 21.77 28.13 8.01
N LEU A 61 20.55 28.35 7.52
CA LEU A 61 19.40 27.52 7.88
C LEU A 61 19.62 26.07 7.42
N TYR A 62 20.01 25.86 6.16
CA TYR A 62 20.26 24.51 5.64
C TYR A 62 21.43 23.83 6.33
N GLU A 63 22.53 24.55 6.54
CA GLU A 63 23.71 24.03 7.24
C GLU A 63 23.35 23.62 8.67
N GLY A 64 22.66 24.49 9.42
CA GLY A 64 22.22 24.21 10.78
C GLY A 64 21.31 22.98 10.87
N THR A 65 20.34 22.87 9.96
CA THR A 65 19.44 21.70 9.90
C THR A 65 20.21 20.42 9.61
N LEU A 66 21.10 20.43 8.61
CA LEU A 66 21.91 19.26 8.27
C LEU A 66 22.85 18.86 9.41
N LEU A 67 23.47 19.80 10.11
CA LEU A 67 24.30 19.51 11.28
C LEU A 67 23.50 18.85 12.41
N GLY A 68 22.22 19.19 12.56
CA GLY A 68 21.32 18.54 13.52
C GLY A 68 20.82 17.16 13.07
N VAL A 69 20.58 16.96 11.78
CA VAL A 69 19.98 15.75 11.21
C VAL A 69 21.02 14.65 10.95
N VAL A 70 22.21 15.00 10.47
CA VAL A 70 23.24 14.03 10.06
C VAL A 70 23.58 13.01 11.15
N PRO A 71 23.74 13.37 12.43
CA PRO A 71 23.98 12.40 13.50
C PRO A 71 22.84 11.39 13.69
N LEU A 72 21.61 11.75 13.33
CA LEU A 72 20.40 10.92 13.46
C LEU A 72 20.22 9.91 12.30
N LEU A 73 21.13 9.93 11.32
CA LEU A 73 21.15 9.03 10.16
C LEU A 73 22.11 7.85 10.36
N ASP A 74 22.46 7.49 11.59
CA ASP A 74 23.42 6.42 11.91
C ASP A 74 22.97 5.04 11.40
N HIS A 75 21.66 4.77 11.36
CA HIS A 75 21.08 3.59 10.72
C HIS A 75 21.02 3.66 9.19
N ARG A 76 21.42 4.78 8.57
CA ARG A 76 21.45 5.02 7.11
C ARG A 76 22.85 5.50 6.68
N PRO A 77 23.89 4.65 6.78
CA PRO A 77 25.29 5.07 6.68
C PRO A 77 25.66 5.69 5.33
N ARG A 78 25.03 5.24 4.23
CA ARG A 78 25.24 5.83 2.90
C ARG A 78 24.72 7.27 2.85
N LEU A 79 23.47 7.48 3.25
CA LEU A 79 22.83 8.78 3.27
C LEU A 79 23.56 9.75 4.22
N GLN A 80 23.99 9.25 5.38
CA GLN A 80 24.80 10.02 6.32
C GLN A 80 26.14 10.46 5.71
N ALA A 81 26.84 9.55 5.01
CA ALA A 81 28.11 9.86 4.35
C ALA A 81 27.91 10.91 3.25
N THR A 82 26.89 10.75 2.40
CA THR A 82 26.58 11.71 1.34
C THR A 82 26.30 13.10 1.91
N ALA A 83 25.45 13.19 2.94
CA ALA A 83 25.12 14.47 3.58
C ALA A 83 26.35 15.15 4.19
N LYS A 84 27.25 14.41 4.84
CA LYS A 84 28.55 14.92 5.34
C LYS A 84 29.42 15.44 4.21
N THR A 85 29.54 14.71 3.11
CA THR A 85 30.35 15.14 1.96
C THR A 85 29.80 16.44 1.35
N ARG A 86 28.48 16.57 1.23
CA ARG A 86 27.83 17.77 0.70
C ARG A 86 28.03 18.98 1.62
N LEU A 87 27.95 18.81 2.94
CA LEU A 87 28.28 19.84 3.93
C LEU A 87 29.73 20.36 3.75
N GLU A 88 30.70 19.46 3.64
CA GLU A 88 32.11 19.85 3.46
C GLU A 88 32.36 20.52 2.10
N ARG A 89 31.64 20.09 1.06
CA ARG A 89 31.72 20.73 -0.26
C ARG A 89 31.16 22.15 -0.24
N ALA A 90 30.00 22.35 0.39
CA ALA A 90 29.32 23.64 0.44
C ALA A 90 30.17 24.75 1.08
N ARG A 91 30.99 24.42 2.09
CA ARG A 91 31.91 25.37 2.76
C ARG A 91 32.94 26.02 1.82
N LYS A 92 33.21 25.39 0.67
CA LYS A 92 34.19 25.87 -0.32
C LYS A 92 33.54 26.59 -1.50
N MET A 93 32.21 26.72 -1.49
CA MET A 93 31.44 27.30 -2.58
C MET A 93 31.05 28.75 -2.26
N LYS A 94 30.64 29.51 -3.28
CA LYS A 94 29.98 30.80 -3.05
C LYS A 94 28.66 30.55 -2.33
N ILE A 95 28.24 31.48 -1.47
CA ILE A 95 27.07 31.30 -0.59
C ILE A 95 25.80 30.87 -1.34
N ALA A 96 25.53 31.43 -2.52
CA ALA A 96 24.36 31.04 -3.31
C ALA A 96 24.45 29.59 -3.81
N ASP A 97 25.60 29.19 -4.36
CA ASP A 97 25.85 27.83 -4.83
C ASP A 97 25.88 26.82 -3.66
N ALA A 98 26.43 27.24 -2.53
CA ALA A 98 26.46 26.48 -1.29
C ALA A 98 25.02 26.21 -0.78
N ALA A 99 24.12 27.18 -0.85
CA ALA A 99 22.72 26.99 -0.48
C ALA A 99 22.02 25.96 -1.39
N PHE A 100 22.26 25.98 -2.70
CA PHE A 100 21.75 24.94 -3.61
C PHE A 100 22.33 23.56 -3.30
N GLU A 101 23.62 23.48 -2.99
CA GLU A 101 24.29 22.24 -2.62
C GLU A 101 23.66 21.61 -1.36
N LEU A 102 23.42 22.42 -0.33
CA LEU A 102 22.78 21.97 0.90
C LEU A 102 21.29 21.66 0.70
N ARG A 103 20.58 22.40 -0.17
CA ARG A 103 19.20 22.09 -0.56
C ARG A 103 19.09 20.68 -1.16
N ALA A 104 20.04 20.33 -2.03
CA ALA A 104 20.09 19.00 -2.65
C ALA A 104 20.35 17.88 -1.61
N ALA A 105 21.14 18.16 -0.57
CA ALA A 105 21.33 17.22 0.54
C ALA A 105 20.02 16.99 1.33
N LEU A 106 19.26 18.06 1.61
CA LEU A 106 17.95 17.97 2.27
C LEU A 106 16.94 17.18 1.42
N ASP A 107 16.91 17.42 0.10
CA ASP A 107 16.07 16.66 -0.84
C ASP A 107 16.43 15.18 -0.89
N GLU A 108 17.71 14.85 -0.92
CA GLU A 108 18.18 13.46 -0.93
C GLU A 108 17.73 12.73 0.35
N ILE A 109 17.88 13.38 1.51
CA ILE A 109 17.39 12.84 2.79
C ILE A 109 15.87 12.65 2.79
N GLN A 110 15.13 13.68 2.37
CA GLN A 110 13.68 13.62 2.25
C GLN A 110 13.24 12.46 1.35
N ASN A 111 13.83 12.37 0.15
CA ASN A 111 13.40 11.42 -0.87
C ASN A 111 13.76 9.96 -0.52
N GLU A 112 14.88 9.73 0.15
CA GLU A 112 15.31 8.39 0.54
C GLU A 112 14.56 7.85 1.76
N ILE A 113 14.16 8.73 2.69
CA ILE A 113 13.41 8.34 3.90
C ILE A 113 11.89 8.33 3.65
N ALA A 114 11.38 9.35 2.96
CA ALA A 114 9.96 9.54 2.68
C ALA A 114 9.77 10.16 1.28
N PRO A 115 9.89 9.35 0.21
CA PRO A 115 9.72 9.83 -1.16
C PRO A 115 8.39 10.59 -1.30
N PRO A 116 8.38 11.77 -1.96
CA PRO A 116 7.17 12.58 -2.11
C PRO A 116 6.08 11.74 -2.77
N LYS A 117 4.88 11.73 -2.19
CA LYS A 117 3.73 10.99 -2.73
C LYS A 117 3.38 11.39 -4.18
N ASP A 118 3.77 12.61 -4.58
CA ASP A 118 3.41 13.24 -5.86
C ASP A 118 4.63 13.74 -6.69
N ALA A 119 5.85 13.25 -6.44
CA ALA A 119 6.93 13.50 -7.41
C ALA A 119 6.57 12.84 -8.75
N PRO A 120 6.81 13.48 -9.91
CA PRO A 120 6.58 12.83 -11.20
C PRO A 120 7.44 11.56 -11.22
N LYS A 121 6.77 10.40 -11.11
CA LYS A 121 7.45 9.12 -11.23
C LYS A 121 8.13 9.12 -12.59
N LYS A 122 9.43 8.79 -12.62
CA LYS A 122 10.10 8.43 -13.89
C LYS A 122 9.19 7.47 -14.63
N ALA A 123 9.16 7.57 -15.96
CA ALA A 123 8.35 6.69 -16.79
C ALA A 123 8.62 5.23 -16.38
N LEU A 124 7.59 4.38 -16.43
CA LEU A 124 7.75 2.97 -16.09
C LEU A 124 8.86 2.34 -16.96
N TRP A 125 9.02 2.77 -18.21
CA TRP A 125 10.15 2.44 -19.07
C TRP A 125 11.53 2.61 -18.40
N ASP A 126 11.78 3.77 -17.81
CA ASP A 126 13.06 4.08 -17.15
C ASP A 126 13.23 3.24 -15.88
N ARG A 127 12.12 3.00 -15.16
CA ARG A 127 12.10 2.18 -13.93
C ARG A 127 12.31 0.69 -14.23
N LEU A 128 11.92 0.23 -15.41
CA LEU A 128 12.18 -1.12 -15.92
C LEU A 128 13.63 -1.30 -16.42
N GLY A 129 14.44 -0.23 -16.42
CA GLY A 129 15.85 -0.28 -16.86
C GLY A 129 16.06 0.06 -18.33
N GLY A 130 15.05 0.59 -19.02
CA GLY A 130 15.15 1.03 -20.41
C GLY A 130 15.33 -0.10 -21.43
N GLU A 131 15.79 0.24 -22.64
CA GLU A 131 15.73 -0.65 -23.80
C GLU A 131 16.48 -1.98 -23.61
N ALA A 132 17.69 -1.94 -23.06
CA ALA A 132 18.50 -3.14 -22.89
C ALA A 132 17.88 -4.14 -21.91
N ALA A 133 17.36 -3.65 -20.78
CA ALA A 133 16.68 -4.49 -19.78
C ALA A 133 15.37 -5.07 -20.34
N VAL A 134 14.56 -4.24 -21.00
CA VAL A 134 13.30 -4.69 -21.60
C VAL A 134 13.55 -5.72 -22.71
N LYS A 135 14.57 -5.54 -23.57
CA LYS A 135 14.95 -6.54 -24.58
C LYS A 135 15.28 -7.90 -23.96
N ALA A 136 16.07 -7.91 -22.88
CA ALA A 136 16.44 -9.14 -22.19
C ALA A 136 15.22 -9.84 -21.58
N VAL A 137 14.35 -9.08 -20.89
CA VAL A 137 13.11 -9.61 -20.33
C VAL A 137 12.19 -10.16 -21.41
N VAL A 138 12.02 -9.45 -22.53
CA VAL A 138 11.17 -9.88 -23.65
C VAL A 138 11.70 -11.18 -24.27
N HIS A 139 13.01 -11.28 -24.47
CA HIS A 139 13.63 -12.48 -25.02
C HIS A 139 13.35 -13.71 -24.14
N ASP A 140 13.66 -13.62 -22.85
CA ASP A 140 13.41 -14.71 -21.90
C ASP A 140 11.92 -15.03 -21.76
N PHE A 141 11.05 -14.01 -21.77
CA PHE A 141 9.61 -14.17 -21.72
C PHE A 141 9.07 -14.95 -22.92
N VAL A 142 9.52 -14.63 -24.13
CA VAL A 142 9.07 -15.34 -25.34
C VAL A 142 9.53 -16.79 -25.30
N LEU A 143 10.77 -17.07 -24.85
CA LEU A 143 11.26 -18.44 -24.71
C LEU A 143 10.44 -19.24 -23.69
N VAL A 144 10.16 -18.67 -22.52
CA VAL A 144 9.32 -19.32 -21.50
C VAL A 144 7.91 -19.60 -22.03
N ALA A 145 7.31 -18.63 -22.72
CA ALA A 145 5.96 -18.77 -23.27
C ALA A 145 5.88 -19.83 -24.39
N ILE A 146 6.93 -19.96 -25.22
CA ILE A 146 7.03 -21.01 -26.24
C ILE A 146 7.03 -22.41 -25.61
N ASP A 147 7.72 -22.55 -24.48
CA ASP A 147 7.89 -23.82 -23.77
C ASP A 147 6.71 -24.17 -22.85
N ASP A 148 5.86 -23.21 -22.45
CA ASP A 148 4.67 -23.50 -21.63
C ASP A 148 3.51 -24.06 -22.48
N PRO A 149 3.14 -25.36 -22.33
CA PRO A 149 2.01 -25.94 -23.03
C PRO A 149 0.66 -25.29 -22.67
N LYS A 150 0.54 -24.62 -21.52
CA LYS A 150 -0.68 -23.93 -21.09
C LYS A 150 -0.93 -22.63 -21.85
N VAL A 151 0.14 -21.97 -22.30
CA VAL A 151 0.06 -20.75 -23.15
C VAL A 151 -0.31 -21.12 -24.58
N ASN A 152 0.10 -22.32 -25.02
CA ASN A 152 -0.10 -22.82 -26.39
C ASN A 152 0.49 -21.85 -27.42
N PHE A 153 1.56 -21.13 -27.08
CA PHE A 153 2.00 -19.90 -27.75
C PHE A 153 2.13 -20.02 -29.27
N THR A 154 2.64 -21.15 -29.75
CA THR A 154 2.89 -21.39 -31.18
C THR A 154 1.68 -21.93 -31.94
N ARG A 155 0.58 -22.24 -31.23
CA ARG A 155 -0.66 -22.83 -31.76
C ARG A 155 -0.40 -24.08 -32.60
N GLY A 156 0.53 -24.92 -32.14
CA GLY A 156 0.92 -26.17 -32.80
C GLY A 156 1.80 -26.00 -34.04
N LYS A 157 2.26 -24.78 -34.35
CA LYS A 157 3.21 -24.50 -35.45
C LYS A 157 4.61 -24.28 -34.89
N LYS A 158 5.64 -24.44 -35.72
CA LYS A 158 6.99 -23.98 -35.34
C LYS A 158 7.09 -22.48 -35.61
N ILE A 159 7.71 -21.75 -34.69
CA ILE A 159 8.08 -20.35 -34.94
C ILE A 159 9.26 -20.37 -35.90
N ASP A 160 9.12 -19.65 -37.01
CA ASP A 160 10.21 -19.44 -37.96
C ASP A 160 11.34 -18.65 -37.30
N ALA A 161 12.59 -19.02 -37.58
CA ALA A 161 13.78 -18.30 -37.12
C ALA A 161 13.77 -16.82 -37.51
N ALA A 162 13.12 -16.45 -38.62
CA ALA A 162 12.92 -15.05 -39.03
C ALA A 162 11.76 -14.36 -38.29
N ALA A 163 10.79 -15.11 -37.76
CA ALA A 163 9.59 -14.56 -37.10
C ALA A 163 9.85 -14.17 -35.64
N LEU A 164 10.74 -14.89 -34.95
CA LEU A 164 11.06 -14.63 -33.55
C LEU A 164 11.64 -13.22 -33.30
N PRO A 165 12.67 -12.76 -34.04
CA PRO A 165 13.22 -11.41 -33.83
C PRO A 165 12.22 -10.30 -34.16
N ALA A 166 11.35 -10.53 -35.16
CA ALA A 166 10.30 -9.58 -35.51
C ALA A 166 9.25 -9.45 -34.39
N LEU A 167 8.87 -10.57 -33.77
CA LEU A 167 7.96 -10.60 -32.63
C LEU A 167 8.56 -9.90 -31.41
N GLU A 168 9.81 -10.23 -31.04
CA GLU A 168 10.51 -9.59 -29.93
C GLU A 168 10.61 -8.08 -30.14
N LYS A 169 10.95 -7.63 -31.35
CA LYS A 169 10.97 -6.20 -31.70
C LYS A 169 9.61 -5.55 -31.46
N SER A 170 8.52 -6.15 -31.95
CA SER A 170 7.17 -5.61 -31.75
C SER A 170 6.78 -5.55 -30.27
N LEU A 171 7.17 -6.53 -29.46
CA LEU A 171 6.91 -6.53 -28.01
C LEU A 171 7.70 -5.42 -27.29
N VAL A 172 8.96 -5.22 -27.65
CA VAL A 172 9.79 -4.13 -27.08
C VAL A 172 9.23 -2.76 -27.45
N GLU A 173 8.82 -2.55 -28.70
CA GLU A 173 8.17 -1.31 -29.14
C GLU A 173 6.86 -1.05 -28.39
N LEU A 174 6.04 -2.10 -28.19
CA LEU A 174 4.78 -2.01 -27.46
C LEU A 174 5.00 -1.64 -25.99
N ILE A 175 5.94 -2.32 -25.31
CA ILE A 175 6.29 -2.02 -23.91
C ILE A 175 6.83 -0.60 -23.83
N SER A 176 7.72 -0.19 -24.73
CA SER A 176 8.21 1.19 -24.78
C SER A 176 7.07 2.18 -24.89
N GLN A 177 6.23 2.08 -25.93
CA GLN A 177 5.16 3.06 -26.15
C GLN A 177 4.17 3.14 -24.97
N THR A 178 3.84 2.01 -24.35
CA THR A 178 2.83 1.94 -23.28
C THR A 178 3.36 2.31 -21.90
N THR A 179 4.67 2.22 -21.69
CA THR A 179 5.32 2.51 -20.39
C THR A 179 6.06 3.86 -20.36
N GLY A 180 5.95 4.65 -21.45
CA GLY A 180 6.54 5.99 -21.56
C GLY A 180 7.97 6.03 -22.10
N GLY A 181 8.38 4.99 -22.84
CA GLY A 181 9.66 4.91 -23.54
C GLY A 181 9.66 5.57 -24.93
N PRO A 182 10.84 5.65 -25.57
CA PRO A 182 11.04 6.45 -26.80
C PRO A 182 10.61 5.76 -28.09
N LEU A 183 10.46 4.43 -28.09
CA LEU A 183 10.06 3.66 -29.27
C LEU A 183 8.55 3.70 -29.47
N LYS A 184 8.15 3.78 -30.74
CA LYS A 184 6.75 3.75 -31.18
C LYS A 184 6.41 2.36 -31.71
N TYR A 185 5.30 1.82 -31.27
CA TYR A 185 4.75 0.56 -31.76
C TYR A 185 4.22 0.72 -33.18
N THR A 186 4.75 -0.09 -34.09
CA THR A 186 4.41 -0.07 -35.52
C THR A 186 3.58 -1.26 -35.98
N GLY A 187 3.28 -2.19 -35.07
CA GLY A 187 2.51 -3.40 -35.36
C GLY A 187 1.00 -3.16 -35.48
N LYS A 188 0.27 -4.24 -35.76
CA LYS A 188 -1.20 -4.24 -35.76
C LYS A 188 -1.74 -3.98 -34.35
N ASP A 189 -2.94 -3.41 -34.25
CA ASP A 189 -3.65 -3.34 -32.97
C ASP A 189 -3.90 -4.74 -32.39
N MET A 190 -4.12 -4.82 -31.07
CA MET A 190 -4.21 -6.10 -30.36
C MET A 190 -5.31 -7.00 -30.92
N LYS A 191 -6.43 -6.43 -31.33
CA LYS A 191 -7.55 -7.20 -31.88
C LYS A 191 -7.23 -7.75 -33.26
N ALA A 192 -6.70 -6.91 -34.16
CA ALA A 192 -6.32 -7.34 -35.50
C ALA A 192 -5.13 -8.30 -35.51
N ALA A 193 -4.20 -8.17 -34.57
CA ALA A 193 -3.04 -9.05 -34.42
C ALA A 193 -3.44 -10.46 -34.00
N HIS A 194 -4.41 -10.58 -33.08
CA HIS A 194 -4.81 -11.87 -32.49
C HIS A 194 -6.08 -12.47 -33.10
N LYS A 195 -6.64 -11.81 -34.13
CA LYS A 195 -7.88 -12.25 -34.79
C LYS A 195 -7.76 -13.67 -35.36
N GLY A 196 -8.72 -14.52 -35.03
CA GLY A 196 -8.82 -15.90 -35.50
C GLY A 196 -7.88 -16.88 -34.79
N MET A 197 -7.12 -16.45 -33.78
CA MET A 197 -6.24 -17.34 -33.02
C MET A 197 -6.99 -18.17 -31.98
N GLY A 198 -8.25 -17.81 -31.67
CA GLY A 198 -9.08 -18.57 -30.73
C GLY A 198 -8.51 -18.59 -29.32
N ILE A 199 -7.75 -17.57 -28.93
CA ILE A 199 -7.10 -17.45 -27.63
C ILE A 199 -8.17 -17.54 -26.54
N THR A 200 -7.87 -18.28 -25.48
CA THR A 200 -8.74 -18.45 -24.30
C THR A 200 -8.22 -17.67 -23.10
N ASP A 201 -9.05 -17.55 -22.07
CA ASP A 201 -8.66 -16.93 -20.81
C ASP A 201 -7.55 -17.66 -20.08
N ALA A 202 -7.63 -18.98 -20.04
CA ALA A 202 -6.61 -19.79 -19.40
C ALA A 202 -5.25 -19.62 -20.09
N GLU A 203 -5.22 -19.52 -21.43
CA GLU A 203 -3.99 -19.27 -22.19
C GLU A 203 -3.43 -17.86 -21.93
N PHE A 204 -4.30 -16.84 -21.82
CA PHE A 204 -3.87 -15.48 -21.48
C PHE A 204 -3.35 -15.38 -20.04
N ASP A 205 -4.01 -16.04 -19.08
CA ASP A 205 -3.60 -16.07 -17.67
C ASP A 205 -2.26 -16.79 -17.49
N ALA A 206 -2.07 -17.91 -18.20
CA ALA A 206 -0.79 -18.62 -18.23
C ALA A 206 0.33 -17.70 -18.75
N LEU A 207 0.08 -16.97 -19.84
CA LEU A 207 1.06 -16.03 -20.40
C LEU A 207 1.40 -14.91 -19.41
N ALA A 208 0.40 -14.36 -18.71
CA ALA A 208 0.63 -13.34 -17.68
C ALA A 208 1.43 -13.90 -16.49
N ALA A 209 1.21 -15.16 -16.10
CA ALA A 209 1.98 -15.83 -15.05
C ALA A 209 3.45 -16.06 -15.46
N ASP A 210 3.71 -16.40 -16.72
CA ASP A 210 5.06 -16.52 -17.27
C ASP A 210 5.78 -15.18 -17.26
N LEU A 211 5.09 -14.09 -17.63
CA LEU A 211 5.64 -12.74 -17.54
C LEU A 211 6.06 -12.39 -16.10
N VAL A 212 5.24 -12.72 -15.10
CA VAL A 212 5.60 -12.52 -13.68
C VAL A 212 6.83 -13.32 -13.29
N THR A 213 6.94 -14.57 -13.77
CA THR A 213 8.09 -15.44 -13.50
C THR A 213 9.38 -14.84 -14.05
N VAL A 214 9.36 -14.34 -15.28
CA VAL A 214 10.52 -13.68 -15.89
C VAL A 214 10.84 -12.36 -15.19
N LEU A 215 9.86 -11.50 -14.91
CA LEU A 215 10.11 -10.24 -14.19
C LEU A 215 10.76 -10.48 -12.81
N LYS A 216 10.35 -11.54 -12.09
CA LYS A 216 11.00 -11.96 -10.85
C LYS A 216 12.44 -12.43 -11.06
N LYS A 217 12.74 -13.19 -12.12
CA LYS A 217 14.10 -13.62 -12.48
C LYS A 217 15.04 -12.42 -12.66
N TYR A 218 14.53 -11.32 -13.23
CA TYR A 218 15.28 -10.08 -13.42
C TYR A 218 15.25 -9.13 -12.20
N ASN A 219 14.69 -9.56 -11.07
CA ASN A 219 14.54 -8.76 -9.86
C ASN A 219 13.81 -7.42 -10.08
N VAL A 220 12.87 -7.39 -11.04
CA VAL A 220 12.02 -6.21 -11.24
C VAL A 220 11.16 -6.03 -9.99
N PRO A 221 11.13 -4.84 -9.37
CA PRO A 221 10.40 -4.69 -8.12
C PRO A 221 8.88 -4.86 -8.33
N LYS A 222 8.20 -5.23 -7.24
CA LYS A 222 6.79 -5.59 -7.29
C LYS A 222 5.90 -4.44 -7.79
N ALA A 223 6.24 -3.20 -7.46
CA ALA A 223 5.45 -2.04 -7.89
C ALA A 223 5.46 -1.88 -9.42
N GLU A 224 6.62 -2.00 -10.06
CA GLU A 224 6.79 -1.96 -11.52
C GLU A 224 6.13 -3.17 -12.18
N THR A 225 6.26 -4.35 -11.57
CA THR A 225 5.60 -5.57 -12.03
C THR A 225 4.07 -5.42 -12.07
N ASP A 226 3.47 -4.95 -10.96
CA ASP A 226 2.03 -4.77 -10.86
C ASP A 226 1.53 -3.69 -11.85
N GLU A 227 2.32 -2.63 -12.06
CA GLU A 227 2.01 -1.56 -13.02
C GLU A 227 2.06 -2.07 -14.48
N LEU A 228 3.06 -2.86 -14.84
CA LEU A 228 3.18 -3.47 -16.17
C LEU A 228 2.06 -4.50 -16.42
N LEU A 229 1.73 -5.34 -15.43
CA LEU A 229 0.62 -6.29 -15.54
C LEU A 229 -0.73 -5.61 -15.73
N LYS A 230 -0.93 -4.43 -15.14
CA LYS A 230 -2.15 -3.66 -15.36
C LYS A 230 -2.28 -3.20 -16.82
N ILE A 231 -1.16 -2.79 -17.43
CA ILE A 231 -1.11 -2.43 -18.86
C ILE A 231 -1.41 -3.65 -19.72
N VAL A 232 -0.74 -4.78 -19.49
CA VAL A 232 -0.97 -6.03 -20.23
C VAL A 232 -2.42 -6.50 -20.07
N GLY A 233 -2.95 -6.51 -18.85
CA GLY A 233 -4.33 -6.89 -18.58
C GLY A 233 -5.37 -6.01 -19.26
N SER A 234 -5.05 -4.74 -19.56
CA SER A 234 -5.96 -3.87 -20.32
C SER A 234 -6.18 -4.33 -21.77
N THR A 235 -5.26 -5.11 -22.34
CA THR A 235 -5.35 -5.62 -23.72
C THR A 235 -6.18 -6.89 -23.85
N ARG A 236 -6.53 -7.53 -22.74
CA ARG A 236 -7.19 -8.85 -22.72
C ARG A 236 -8.47 -8.89 -23.56
N ALA A 237 -9.31 -7.86 -23.44
CA ALA A 237 -10.59 -7.78 -24.15
C ALA A 237 -10.44 -7.75 -25.68
N ASP A 238 -9.27 -7.35 -26.18
CA ASP A 238 -8.96 -7.34 -27.60
C ASP A 238 -8.32 -8.66 -28.08
N ILE A 239 -7.73 -9.45 -27.17
CA ILE A 239 -6.91 -10.62 -27.52
C ILE A 239 -7.69 -11.94 -27.41
N VAL A 240 -8.56 -12.08 -26.40
CA VAL A 240 -9.24 -13.35 -26.12
C VAL A 240 -10.51 -13.49 -26.97
N GLU A 241 -10.64 -14.59 -27.72
CA GLU A 241 -11.72 -14.81 -28.70
C GLU A 241 -12.68 -15.94 -28.34
N LYS A 242 -12.17 -17.01 -27.70
CA LYS A 242 -13.00 -18.13 -27.24
C LYS A 242 -13.30 -17.94 -25.77
N ALA A 243 -14.30 -17.10 -25.50
CA ALA A 243 -14.96 -17.09 -24.21
C ALA A 243 -15.72 -18.41 -24.04
N THR A 244 -15.10 -19.43 -23.46
CA THR A 244 -15.75 -20.70 -23.09
C THR A 244 -16.71 -20.45 -21.94
N GLY A 245 -17.89 -19.85 -22.18
CA GLY A 245 -18.92 -19.63 -21.14
C GLY A 245 -18.45 -18.93 -19.86
N LYS A 246 -17.24 -18.38 -19.90
CA LYS A 246 -16.49 -17.70 -18.88
C LYS A 246 -15.62 -16.77 -19.69
N ALA A 247 -15.97 -15.49 -19.61
CA ALA A 247 -15.35 -14.44 -20.37
C ALA A 247 -14.02 -14.00 -19.75
N PRO A 248 -13.20 -13.25 -20.49
CA PRO A 248 -11.97 -12.68 -20.00
C PRO A 248 -12.26 -11.62 -18.98
N GLU A 249 -11.84 -11.92 -17.76
CA GLU A 249 -11.73 -10.96 -16.68
C GLU A 249 -10.93 -9.74 -17.19
N LYS A 250 -11.62 -8.61 -17.40
CA LYS A 250 -11.13 -7.38 -16.75
C LYS A 250 -10.60 -7.81 -15.38
N LEU A 251 -9.68 -7.08 -14.74
CA LEU A 251 -9.69 -7.05 -13.28
C LEU A 251 -11.02 -6.43 -12.74
N SER A 252 -12.17 -6.89 -13.24
CA SER A 252 -13.37 -7.21 -12.50
C SER A 252 -13.09 -8.54 -11.82
N ILE A 253 -12.30 -8.50 -10.74
CA ILE A 253 -12.68 -9.32 -9.60
C ILE A 253 -14.16 -9.00 -9.43
N LYS A 254 -15.06 -9.96 -9.72
CA LYS A 254 -16.42 -9.89 -9.19
C LYS A 254 -16.23 -9.38 -7.77
N PRO A 255 -16.75 -8.18 -7.40
CA PRO A 255 -16.47 -7.59 -6.11
C PRO A 255 -16.50 -8.67 -5.04
N LEU A 256 -15.60 -8.64 -4.06
CA LEU A 256 -15.53 -9.72 -3.07
C LEU A 256 -16.93 -10.10 -2.54
N TRP A 257 -17.87 -9.14 -2.46
CA TRP A 257 -19.31 -9.36 -2.31
C TRP A 257 -19.92 -10.49 -3.18
N ASP A 258 -19.77 -10.41 -4.50
CA ASP A 258 -20.26 -11.40 -5.46
C ASP A 258 -19.51 -12.73 -5.34
N ARG A 259 -18.22 -12.70 -4.98
CA ARG A 259 -17.41 -13.91 -4.72
C ARG A 259 -17.80 -14.61 -3.42
N LEU A 260 -18.27 -13.85 -2.43
CA LEU A 260 -18.86 -14.36 -1.19
C LEU A 260 -20.27 -14.93 -1.40
N GLY A 261 -20.83 -14.86 -2.62
CA GLY A 261 -22.16 -15.37 -2.96
C GLY A 261 -23.29 -14.34 -2.85
N GLY A 262 -22.96 -13.05 -2.72
CA GLY A 262 -23.92 -11.95 -2.66
C GLY A 262 -24.77 -11.95 -1.38
N GLU A 263 -25.86 -11.17 -1.41
CA GLU A 263 -26.67 -10.89 -0.22
C GLU A 263 -27.18 -12.15 0.53
N PRO A 264 -27.72 -13.19 -0.14
CA PRO A 264 -28.24 -14.36 0.57
C PRO A 264 -27.15 -15.14 1.33
N ALA A 265 -25.98 -15.30 0.71
CA ALA A 265 -24.86 -16.02 1.31
C ALA A 265 -24.25 -15.23 2.47
N VAL A 266 -24.03 -13.92 2.28
CA VAL A 266 -23.49 -13.06 3.34
C VAL A 266 -24.46 -12.97 4.53
N LYS A 267 -25.77 -12.89 4.29
CA LYS A 267 -26.77 -12.93 5.37
C LYS A 267 -26.70 -14.21 6.19
N ALA A 268 -26.59 -15.37 5.52
CA ALA A 268 -26.49 -16.66 6.21
C ALA A 268 -25.20 -16.74 7.05
N VAL A 269 -24.07 -16.34 6.49
CA VAL A 269 -22.79 -16.31 7.20
C VAL A 269 -22.84 -15.36 8.39
N VAL A 270 -23.39 -14.14 8.23
CA VAL A 270 -23.49 -13.15 9.31
C VAL A 270 -24.37 -13.66 10.45
N HIS A 271 -25.49 -14.31 10.13
CA HIS A 271 -26.37 -14.90 11.13
C HIS A 271 -25.64 -15.95 11.98
N ASP A 272 -24.99 -16.91 11.32
CA ASP A 272 -24.23 -17.97 12.00
C ASP A 272 -23.01 -17.42 12.75
N PHE A 273 -22.35 -16.39 12.22
CA PHE A 273 -21.21 -15.72 12.85
C PHE A 273 -21.63 -15.02 14.14
N VAL A 274 -22.72 -14.26 14.14
CA VAL A 274 -23.21 -13.57 15.34
C VAL A 274 -23.59 -14.58 16.42
N ALA A 275 -24.24 -15.69 16.04
CA ALA A 275 -24.56 -16.76 16.99
C ALA A 275 -23.29 -17.42 17.58
N THR A 276 -22.28 -17.68 16.75
CA THR A 276 -21.00 -18.26 17.17
C THR A 276 -20.26 -17.33 18.13
N ALA A 277 -20.10 -16.06 17.74
CA ALA A 277 -19.40 -15.05 18.54
C ALA A 277 -20.12 -14.70 19.85
N ALA A 278 -21.46 -14.76 19.88
CA ALA A 278 -22.23 -14.57 21.10
C ALA A 278 -22.04 -15.73 22.10
N ALA A 279 -21.72 -16.93 21.62
CA ALA A 279 -21.45 -18.11 22.44
C ALA A 279 -19.98 -18.19 22.90
N ASP A 280 -19.03 -17.54 22.20
CA ASP A 280 -17.62 -17.54 22.60
C ASP A 280 -17.36 -16.62 23.82
N LYS A 281 -16.96 -17.26 24.92
CA LYS A 281 -16.57 -16.58 26.17
C LYS A 281 -15.34 -15.68 25.99
N LYS A 282 -14.50 -15.91 24.98
CA LYS A 282 -13.31 -15.09 24.70
C LYS A 282 -13.65 -13.78 24.00
N VAL A 283 -14.80 -13.68 23.35
CA VAL A 283 -15.24 -12.48 22.61
C VAL A 283 -15.95 -11.48 23.50
N ASN A 284 -16.54 -11.90 24.63
CA ASN A 284 -17.31 -11.05 25.56
C ASN A 284 -18.29 -10.12 24.80
N PHE A 285 -19.09 -10.71 23.92
CA PHE A 285 -19.90 -9.99 22.93
C PHE A 285 -20.87 -8.96 23.54
N THR A 286 -21.42 -9.24 24.72
CA THR A 286 -22.38 -8.37 25.41
C THR A 286 -21.73 -7.33 26.33
N ARG A 287 -20.40 -7.34 26.44
CA ARG A 287 -19.62 -6.53 27.40
C ARG A 287 -20.18 -6.68 28.82
N ASN A 288 -20.23 -7.90 29.32
CA ASN A 288 -20.82 -8.27 30.62
C ASN A 288 -22.28 -7.82 30.77
N GLY A 289 -23.09 -7.98 29.72
CA GLY A 289 -24.52 -7.63 29.74
C GLY A 289 -24.83 -6.14 29.59
N LYS A 290 -23.82 -5.28 29.37
CA LYS A 290 -24.01 -3.85 29.09
C LYS A 290 -24.77 -3.63 27.77
N PHE A 291 -24.58 -4.52 26.80
CA PHE A 291 -25.34 -4.55 25.55
C PHE A 291 -26.27 -5.75 25.52
N LYS A 292 -27.58 -5.48 25.42
CA LYS A 292 -28.59 -6.53 25.32
C LYS A 292 -28.68 -7.01 23.87
N LEU A 293 -28.50 -8.31 23.67
CA LEU A 293 -28.78 -9.00 22.41
C LEU A 293 -30.24 -9.45 22.42
N ASP A 294 -31.16 -8.49 22.46
CA ASP A 294 -32.56 -8.80 22.19
C ASP A 294 -32.76 -8.99 20.67
N GLU A 295 -33.91 -9.55 20.29
CA GLU A 295 -34.21 -9.88 18.90
C GLU A 295 -34.06 -8.68 17.94
N LYS A 296 -34.44 -7.49 18.41
CA LYS A 296 -34.32 -6.24 17.64
C LYS A 296 -32.87 -5.80 17.50
N GLY A 297 -32.08 -5.91 18.58
CA GLY A 297 -30.66 -5.59 18.61
C GLY A 297 -29.85 -6.51 17.70
N VAL A 298 -30.13 -7.81 17.74
CA VAL A 298 -29.49 -8.80 16.85
C VAL A 298 -29.86 -8.53 15.40
N ALA A 299 -31.14 -8.31 15.08
CA ALA A 299 -31.57 -7.99 13.72
C ALA A 299 -30.93 -6.70 13.17
N HIS A 300 -30.79 -5.67 14.02
CA HIS A 300 -30.11 -4.43 13.63
C HIS A 300 -28.60 -4.65 13.40
N LEU A 301 -27.95 -5.43 14.28
CA LEU A 301 -26.54 -5.78 14.16
C LEU A 301 -26.27 -6.58 12.88
N GLU A 302 -27.02 -7.64 12.62
CA GLU A 302 -26.88 -8.44 11.41
C GLU A 302 -27.08 -7.59 10.15
N LYS A 303 -28.11 -6.73 10.13
CA LYS A 303 -28.34 -5.80 9.01
C LYS A 303 -27.13 -4.90 8.76
N THR A 304 -26.62 -4.25 9.80
CA THR A 304 -25.49 -3.31 9.68
C THR A 304 -24.18 -4.00 9.31
N LEU A 305 -23.97 -5.24 9.77
CA LEU A 305 -22.84 -6.08 9.34
C LEU A 305 -22.93 -6.45 7.85
N VAL A 306 -24.10 -6.85 7.37
CA VAL A 306 -24.31 -7.16 5.93
C VAL A 306 -24.10 -5.91 5.07
N GLU A 307 -24.59 -4.74 5.50
CA GLU A 307 -24.35 -3.48 4.80
C GLU A 307 -22.86 -3.10 4.79
N LEU A 308 -22.15 -3.30 5.91
CA LEU A 308 -20.71 -3.03 6.01
C LEU A 308 -19.90 -3.94 5.08
N ILE A 309 -20.17 -5.25 5.11
CA ILE A 309 -19.53 -6.22 4.23
C ILE A 309 -19.82 -5.86 2.77
N SER A 310 -21.08 -5.57 2.43
CA SER A 310 -21.43 -5.09 1.09
C SER A 310 -20.61 -3.87 0.69
N GLN A 311 -20.67 -2.77 1.45
CA GLN A 311 -19.98 -1.54 1.05
C GLN A 311 -18.46 -1.71 0.91
N THR A 312 -17.83 -2.48 1.81
CA THR A 312 -16.36 -2.65 1.84
C THR A 312 -15.85 -3.67 0.83
N THR A 313 -16.69 -4.61 0.40
CA THR A 313 -16.34 -5.66 -0.56
C THR A 313 -16.92 -5.40 -1.96
N GLY A 314 -17.53 -4.23 -2.17
CA GLY A 314 -18.03 -3.74 -3.46
C GLY A 314 -19.42 -4.25 -3.86
N GLY A 315 -20.26 -4.61 -2.89
CA GLY A 315 -21.69 -4.88 -3.04
C GLY A 315 -22.57 -3.62 -3.11
N PRO A 316 -23.88 -3.79 -3.35
CA PRO A 316 -24.80 -2.68 -3.66
C PRO A 316 -25.35 -1.94 -2.43
N LEU A 317 -25.27 -2.54 -1.24
CA LEU A 317 -25.76 -1.94 -0.01
C LEU A 317 -24.76 -0.93 0.55
N LYS A 318 -25.30 0.19 1.05
CA LYS A 318 -24.55 1.24 1.71
C LYS A 318 -24.66 1.07 3.23
N TYR A 319 -23.53 1.14 3.91
CA TYR A 319 -23.46 1.10 5.37
C TYR A 319 -24.13 2.34 5.98
N SER A 320 -25.15 2.09 6.80
CA SER A 320 -25.95 3.14 7.45
C SER A 320 -25.57 3.40 8.91
N GLY A 321 -24.64 2.64 9.47
CA GLY A 321 -24.20 2.75 10.86
C GLY A 321 -23.19 3.87 11.12
N LYS A 322 -22.84 4.06 12.40
CA LYS A 322 -21.76 4.98 12.82
C LYS A 322 -20.38 4.43 12.43
N SER A 323 -19.37 5.29 12.43
CA SER A 323 -17.99 4.85 12.20
C SER A 323 -17.54 3.79 13.22
N MET A 324 -16.56 2.94 12.85
CA MET A 324 -16.06 1.89 13.76
C MET A 324 -15.60 2.48 15.10
N LYS A 325 -14.92 3.63 15.06
CA LYS A 325 -14.45 4.35 16.24
C LYS A 325 -15.58 4.84 17.14
N GLU A 326 -16.64 5.42 16.57
CA GLU A 326 -17.78 5.91 17.35
C GLU A 326 -18.64 4.78 17.90
N SER A 327 -18.82 3.71 17.14
CA SER A 327 -19.59 2.53 17.54
C SER A 327 -18.94 1.80 18.71
N HIS A 328 -17.60 1.69 18.73
CA HIS A 328 -16.85 0.91 19.72
C HIS A 328 -16.25 1.75 20.86
N LYS A 329 -16.46 3.07 20.85
CA LYS A 329 -15.93 3.99 21.86
C LYS A 329 -16.35 3.59 23.28
N GLY A 330 -15.38 3.41 24.17
CA GLY A 330 -15.59 3.08 25.57
C GLY A 330 -16.08 1.65 25.81
N MET A 331 -15.90 0.75 24.83
CA MET A 331 -16.16 -0.68 25.00
C MET A 331 -14.97 -1.43 25.59
N GLY A 332 -13.77 -0.83 25.59
CA GLY A 332 -12.57 -1.42 26.17
C GLY A 332 -12.16 -2.75 25.52
N ILE A 333 -12.43 -2.91 24.23
CA ILE A 333 -12.12 -4.14 23.47
C ILE A 333 -10.61 -4.33 23.43
N THR A 334 -10.17 -5.55 23.75
CA THR A 334 -8.77 -5.94 23.73
C THR A 334 -8.35 -6.60 22.42
N ASP A 335 -7.05 -6.64 22.13
CA ASP A 335 -6.53 -7.41 21.00
C ASP A 335 -6.91 -8.90 21.06
N ALA A 336 -6.93 -9.48 22.26
CA ALA A 336 -7.30 -10.89 22.46
C ALA A 336 -8.77 -11.14 22.10
N GLU A 337 -9.68 -10.25 22.52
CA GLU A 337 -11.11 -10.34 22.20
C GLU A 337 -11.36 -10.11 20.70
N PHE A 338 -10.64 -9.15 20.08
CA PHE A 338 -10.71 -8.91 18.64
C PHE A 338 -10.21 -10.12 17.84
N ASN A 339 -9.09 -10.73 18.24
CA ASN A 339 -8.54 -11.91 17.59
C ASN A 339 -9.46 -13.13 17.74
N ALA A 340 -10.10 -13.30 18.89
CA ALA A 340 -11.10 -14.34 19.09
C ALA A 340 -12.29 -14.15 18.13
N LEU A 341 -12.81 -12.93 18.00
CA LEU A 341 -13.90 -12.61 17.08
C LEU A 341 -13.50 -12.86 15.61
N ALA A 342 -12.28 -12.48 15.22
CA ALA A 342 -11.77 -12.73 13.89
C ALA A 342 -11.61 -14.24 13.61
N ALA A 343 -11.23 -15.04 14.61
CA ALA A 343 -11.16 -16.49 14.50
C ALA A 343 -12.56 -17.10 14.31
N ASP A 344 -13.57 -16.66 15.07
CA ASP A 344 -14.97 -17.09 14.90
C ASP A 344 -15.50 -16.78 13.49
N LEU A 345 -15.13 -15.63 12.93
CA LEU A 345 -15.46 -15.28 11.55
C LEU A 345 -14.81 -16.25 10.55
N VAL A 346 -13.52 -16.56 10.71
CA VAL A 346 -12.80 -17.50 9.84
C VAL A 346 -13.42 -18.90 9.91
N ASP A 347 -13.73 -19.38 11.10
CA ASP A 347 -14.33 -20.71 11.29
C ASP A 347 -15.74 -20.78 10.69
N THR A 348 -16.52 -19.70 10.82
CA THR A 348 -17.82 -19.59 10.16
C THR A 348 -17.66 -19.60 8.64
N LEU A 349 -16.75 -18.82 8.05
CA LEU A 349 -16.53 -18.82 6.60
C LEU A 349 -16.07 -20.19 6.08
N LYS A 350 -15.21 -20.90 6.82
CA LYS A 350 -14.80 -22.28 6.52
C LYS A 350 -15.96 -23.26 6.56
N LYS A 351 -16.87 -23.14 7.55
CA LYS A 351 -18.11 -23.94 7.63
C LYS A 351 -18.96 -23.79 6.36
N TYR A 352 -19.04 -22.58 5.83
CA TYR A 352 -19.73 -22.28 4.57
C TYR A 352 -18.93 -22.60 3.31
N LYS A 353 -17.73 -23.20 3.45
CA LYS A 353 -16.83 -23.59 2.36
C LYS A 353 -16.44 -22.41 1.47
N VAL A 354 -16.37 -21.22 2.03
CA VAL A 354 -15.81 -20.05 1.35
C VAL A 354 -14.34 -20.35 1.02
N PRO A 355 -13.86 -20.09 -0.21
CA PRO A 355 -12.48 -20.43 -0.54
C PRO A 355 -11.49 -19.56 0.26
N GLN A 356 -10.32 -20.13 0.56
CA GLN A 356 -9.35 -19.51 1.48
C GLN A 356 -8.88 -18.13 1.01
N THR A 357 -8.81 -17.92 -0.30
CA THR A 357 -8.48 -16.63 -0.92
C THR A 357 -9.44 -15.51 -0.53
N GLU A 358 -10.75 -15.78 -0.50
CA GLU A 358 -11.80 -14.84 -0.11
C GLU A 358 -11.80 -14.62 1.40
N ILE A 359 -11.51 -15.68 2.18
CA ILE A 359 -11.35 -15.58 3.64
C ILE A 359 -10.21 -14.64 3.98
N ASP A 360 -9.03 -14.84 3.38
CA ASP A 360 -7.85 -14.02 3.65
C ASP A 360 -8.09 -12.55 3.25
N GLU A 361 -8.77 -12.32 2.13
CA GLU A 361 -9.13 -10.99 1.66
C GLU A 361 -10.10 -10.28 2.62
N LEU A 362 -11.16 -10.97 3.07
CA LEU A 362 -12.14 -10.42 4.02
C LEU A 362 -11.51 -10.18 5.41
N VAL A 363 -10.70 -11.11 5.90
CA VAL A 363 -9.99 -10.96 7.19
C VAL A 363 -9.05 -9.76 7.16
N LYS A 364 -8.37 -9.51 6.05
CA LYS A 364 -7.53 -8.32 5.89
C LYS A 364 -8.34 -7.02 5.97
N ILE A 365 -9.54 -6.98 5.40
CA ILE A 365 -10.46 -5.84 5.52
C ILE A 365 -10.87 -5.65 6.98
N VAL A 366 -11.26 -6.74 7.66
CA VAL A 366 -11.63 -6.69 9.09
C VAL A 366 -10.46 -6.19 9.94
N ASP A 367 -9.26 -6.72 9.74
CA ASP A 367 -8.06 -6.34 10.49
C ASP A 367 -7.68 -4.86 10.29
N SER A 368 -7.99 -4.28 9.12
CA SER A 368 -7.79 -2.83 8.88
C SER A 368 -8.64 -1.94 9.79
N THR A 369 -9.71 -2.47 10.40
CA THR A 369 -10.57 -1.74 11.35
C THR A 369 -10.05 -1.81 12.78
N ARG A 370 -9.05 -2.66 13.08
CA ARG A 370 -8.48 -2.85 14.41
C ARG A 370 -8.12 -1.54 15.13
N PRO A 371 -7.43 -0.55 14.50
CA PRO A 371 -7.05 0.68 15.18
C PRO A 371 -8.23 1.55 15.65
N ASP A 372 -9.41 1.35 15.06
CA ASP A 372 -10.64 2.06 15.42
C ASP A 372 -11.46 1.31 16.48
N ILE A 373 -11.17 0.04 16.76
CA ILE A 373 -11.98 -0.83 17.63
C ILE A 373 -11.26 -1.19 18.93
N VAL A 374 -9.96 -1.51 18.86
CA VAL A 374 -9.18 -1.94 20.03
C VAL A 374 -8.78 -0.72 20.87
N GLU A 375 -9.13 -0.74 22.15
CA GLU A 375 -8.84 0.35 23.11
C GLU A 375 -7.82 -0.07 24.19
N LYS A 376 -7.51 -1.36 24.29
CA LYS A 376 -6.60 -1.91 25.30
C LYS A 376 -5.67 -2.96 24.68
N ASN A 377 -4.36 -2.70 24.77
CA ASN A 377 -3.31 -3.64 24.38
C ASN A 377 -2.89 -4.50 25.57
#